data_AF-A0A843HD51-F1
#
_entry.id   AF-A0A843HD51-F1
#
_cell.length_a   1.000
_cell.length_b   1.000
_cell.length_c   1.000
_cell.angle_alpha   90.00
_cell.angle_beta   90.00
_cell.angle_gamma   90.00
#
_symmetry.space_group_name_H-M   'P 1'
#
loop_
_entity.id
_entity.type
_entity.pdbx_description
1 polymer ?
#
loop_
_entity_poly.entity_id
_entity_poly.type
_entity_poly.pdbx_seq_one_letter_code
_entity_poly.pdbx_strand_id
1 'polypeptide(L)'
;QTFINNGKERCYECRKLMYSNIQKLPEFKDYDYFLEGTNITDLLENRPGVLVLENFNMTSPLVECNITKDDVFEMIKYFNLEYSPDTTCLATRVKTNQKVDADKLDKIHEAEKFVRSNVKQENVRVRLDDNNATISVDKPLEILDKTLLARLRDKLQSLGFNKVFLDVTGYEKTELVASIDDNGDYYYQLPYTIDLLKTKEKLLDKDYLTGTIKMYENLHYNDIVIHENGRISMNASDDFVEKFYEILGCIKRKNI
;
A
#
# COMPACT_ATOMS: atom_id res chain seq x y z
N GLN A 1 -0.44 7.23 21.89
CA GLN A 1 -0.82 5.94 22.49
C GLN A 1 -1.51 5.01 21.50
N THR A 2 -2.21 5.55 20.48
CA THR A 2 -2.97 4.80 19.46
C THR A 2 -2.14 3.83 18.61
N PHE A 3 -0.99 4.26 18.08
CA PHE A 3 -0.13 3.40 17.23
C PHE A 3 0.29 2.09 17.91
N ILE A 4 0.63 2.16 19.20
CA ILE A 4 1.12 1.01 19.99
C ILE A 4 0.06 -0.09 20.08
N ASN A 5 -1.24 0.24 20.00
CA ASN A 5 -2.32 -0.75 20.04
C ASN A 5 -2.47 -1.53 18.73
N ASN A 6 -1.77 -1.10 17.67
CA ASN A 6 -1.73 -1.78 16.37
C ASN A 6 -3.10 -1.99 15.71
N GLY A 7 -4.01 -1.01 15.85
CA GLY A 7 -5.32 -1.03 15.20
C GLY A 7 -5.24 -1.02 13.67
N LYS A 8 -6.40 -1.07 13.01
CA LYS A 8 -6.48 -1.00 11.54
C LYS A 8 -5.97 0.36 11.01
N GLU A 9 -6.10 1.39 11.83
CA GLU A 9 -5.69 2.77 11.62
C GLU A 9 -4.21 3.05 11.96
N ARG A 10 -3.42 2.05 12.37
CA ARG A 10 -2.03 2.26 12.82
C ARG A 10 -1.17 3.07 11.85
N CYS A 11 -1.30 2.85 10.54
CA CYS A 11 -0.48 3.56 9.55
C CYS A 11 -0.93 5.03 9.40
N TYR A 12 -2.22 5.30 9.59
CA TYR A 12 -2.75 6.66 9.67
C TYR A 12 -2.17 7.37 10.90
N GLU A 13 -2.26 6.75 12.08
CA GLU A 13 -1.74 7.33 13.32
C GLU A 13 -0.22 7.53 13.31
N CYS A 14 0.53 6.57 12.75
CA CYS A 14 1.97 6.69 12.56
C CYS A 14 2.32 7.88 11.66
N ARG A 15 1.67 8.00 10.50
CA ARG A 15 1.96 9.06 9.53
C ARG A 15 1.52 10.43 10.03
N LYS A 16 0.39 10.50 10.74
CA LYS A 16 -0.04 11.70 11.48
C LYS A 16 1.01 12.16 12.47
N LEU A 17 1.58 11.25 13.27
CA LEU A 17 2.65 11.58 14.21
C LEU A 17 3.91 12.09 13.50
N MET A 18 4.33 11.44 12.41
CA MET A 18 5.50 11.87 11.62
C MET A 18 5.31 13.29 11.09
N TYR A 19 4.19 13.57 10.42
CA TYR A 19 3.93 14.90 9.87
C TYR A 19 3.73 15.97 10.94
N SER A 20 3.08 15.63 12.06
CA SER A 20 2.96 16.56 13.21
C SER A 20 4.31 16.95 13.78
N ASN A 21 5.32 16.09 13.69
CA ASN A 21 6.66 16.40 14.15
C ASN A 21 7.45 17.19 13.11
N ILE A 22 7.30 16.87 11.82
CA ILE A 22 7.89 17.64 10.72
C ILE A 22 7.38 19.09 10.74
N GLN A 23 6.07 19.29 10.96
CA GLN A 23 5.46 20.63 11.07
C GLN A 23 5.96 21.47 12.25
N LYS A 24 6.59 20.84 13.26
CA LYS A 24 7.17 21.55 14.42
C LYS A 24 8.61 21.99 14.17
N LEU A 25 9.24 21.57 13.06
CA LEU A 25 10.59 22.00 12.72
C LEU A 25 10.59 23.52 12.47
N PRO A 26 11.57 24.28 13.01
CA PRO A 26 11.64 25.72 12.84
C PRO A 26 11.59 26.19 11.38
N GLU A 27 12.19 25.40 10.49
CA GLU A 27 12.32 25.64 9.06
C GLU A 27 11.05 25.30 8.29
N PHE A 28 10.07 24.63 8.90
CA PHE A 28 8.85 24.22 8.20
C PHE A 28 8.11 25.43 7.61
N LYS A 29 8.08 26.56 8.31
CA LYS A 29 7.42 27.78 7.82
C LYS A 29 8.14 28.45 6.62
N ASP A 30 9.35 28.01 6.29
CA ASP A 30 10.17 28.60 5.23
C ASP A 30 9.94 27.94 3.85
N TYR A 31 9.06 26.92 3.78
CA TYR A 31 8.73 26.21 2.55
C TYR A 31 7.23 26.27 2.24
N ASP A 32 6.91 26.51 0.97
CA ASP A 32 5.53 26.55 0.49
C ASP A 32 4.93 25.16 0.22
N TYR A 33 5.78 24.17 -0.08
CA TYR A 33 5.38 22.84 -0.54
C TYR A 33 6.08 21.74 0.23
N PHE A 34 5.30 20.73 0.63
CA PHE A 34 5.81 19.51 1.27
C PHE A 34 5.45 18.32 0.41
N LEU A 35 6.49 17.67 -0.13
CA LEU A 35 6.34 16.59 -1.09
C LEU A 35 6.59 15.25 -0.42
N GLU A 36 5.80 14.24 -0.79
CA GLU A 36 5.98 12.87 -0.34
C GLU A 36 5.82 11.87 -1.50
N GLY A 37 6.39 10.67 -1.33
CA GLY A 37 6.62 9.71 -2.41
C GLY A 37 5.50 8.71 -2.70
N THR A 38 4.25 8.97 -2.31
CA THR A 38 3.11 8.12 -2.70
C THR A 38 2.97 8.13 -4.22
N ASN A 39 3.01 6.95 -4.85
CA ASN A 39 2.82 6.77 -6.29
C ASN A 39 1.36 6.38 -6.61
N ILE A 40 0.96 6.39 -7.88
CA ILE A 40 -0.44 6.14 -8.26
C ILE A 40 -0.89 4.71 -7.93
N THR A 41 0.00 3.72 -8.05
CA THR A 41 -0.31 2.31 -7.72
C THR A 41 -0.53 2.07 -6.23
N ASP A 42 0.04 2.89 -5.34
CA ASP A 42 -0.22 2.82 -3.90
C ASP A 42 -1.69 3.08 -3.55
N LEU A 43 -2.42 3.78 -4.45
CA LEU A 43 -3.85 4.04 -4.28
C LEU A 43 -4.69 2.78 -4.47
N LEU A 44 -4.21 1.77 -5.20
CA LEU A 44 -4.91 0.49 -5.35
C LEU A 44 -4.97 -0.31 -4.03
N GLU A 45 -4.07 -0.02 -3.09
CA GLU A 45 -3.94 -0.75 -1.85
C GLU A 45 -4.71 -0.09 -0.70
N ASN A 46 -5.10 -0.90 0.30
CA ASN A 46 -5.61 -0.39 1.57
C ASN A 46 -4.48 0.22 2.42
N ARG A 47 -4.07 1.43 2.04
CA ARG A 47 -3.03 2.23 2.71
C ARG A 47 -3.64 3.43 3.41
N PRO A 48 -4.15 3.27 4.65
CA PRO A 48 -4.87 4.33 5.36
C PRO A 48 -3.99 5.56 5.66
N GLY A 49 -2.65 5.40 5.65
CA GLY A 49 -1.72 6.52 5.83
C GLY A 49 -1.89 7.64 4.79
N VAL A 50 -2.33 7.33 3.57
CA VAL A 50 -2.55 8.33 2.50
C VAL A 50 -3.64 9.34 2.88
N LEU A 51 -4.58 8.98 3.75
CA LEU A 51 -5.64 9.91 4.19
C LEU A 51 -5.13 11.07 5.05
N VAL A 52 -3.91 10.95 5.60
CA VAL A 52 -3.32 12.00 6.42
C VAL A 52 -2.90 13.20 5.57
N LEU A 53 -2.64 13.01 4.27
CA LEU A 53 -2.03 14.03 3.40
C LEU A 53 -2.81 15.35 3.39
N GLU A 54 -4.13 15.28 3.23
CA GLU A 54 -5.02 16.45 3.21
C GLU A 54 -4.95 17.27 4.49
N ASN A 55 -4.79 16.59 5.64
CA ASN A 55 -4.77 17.24 6.94
C ASN A 55 -3.44 17.97 7.23
N PHE A 56 -2.38 17.71 6.45
CA PHE A 56 -1.03 18.20 6.72
C PHE A 56 -0.42 19.02 5.57
N ASN A 57 -1.22 19.38 4.57
CA ASN A 57 -0.78 20.10 3.37
C ASN A 57 0.40 19.42 2.66
N MET A 58 0.31 18.10 2.50
CA MET A 58 1.31 17.28 1.82
C MET A 58 0.84 16.96 0.41
N THR A 59 1.73 17.11 -0.57
CA THR A 59 1.48 16.86 -1.99
C THR A 59 2.18 15.58 -2.44
N SER A 60 1.54 14.83 -3.32
CA SER A 60 2.06 13.59 -3.90
C SER A 60 2.31 13.79 -5.41
N PRO A 61 3.45 14.37 -5.84
CA PRO A 61 3.71 14.63 -7.26
C PRO A 61 3.60 13.40 -8.14
N LEU A 62 4.01 12.23 -7.63
CA LEU A 62 3.96 10.98 -8.37
C LEU A 62 2.51 10.55 -8.66
N VAL A 63 1.56 10.84 -7.77
CA VAL A 63 0.11 10.65 -8.03
C VAL A 63 -0.39 11.65 -9.07
N GLU A 64 0.03 12.93 -8.99
CA GLU A 64 -0.43 13.96 -9.93
C GLU A 64 0.04 13.72 -11.36
N CYS A 65 1.19 13.05 -11.53
CA CYS A 65 1.75 12.68 -12.82
C CYS A 65 1.40 11.25 -13.25
N ASN A 66 0.49 10.55 -12.54
CA ASN A 66 0.13 9.14 -12.80
C ASN A 66 1.34 8.19 -12.84
N ILE A 67 2.40 8.50 -12.09
CA ILE A 67 3.62 7.69 -12.02
C ILE A 67 3.34 6.43 -11.20
N THR A 68 3.50 5.28 -11.84
CA THR A 68 3.37 3.95 -11.24
C THR A 68 4.63 3.55 -10.48
N LYS A 69 4.53 2.48 -9.69
CA LYS A 69 5.70 1.89 -9.03
C LYS A 69 6.76 1.42 -10.03
N ASP A 70 6.34 0.89 -11.18
CA ASP A 70 7.27 0.42 -12.22
C ASP A 70 8.02 1.60 -12.86
N ASP A 71 7.31 2.71 -13.13
CA ASP A 71 7.94 3.97 -13.58
C ASP A 71 8.98 4.47 -12.57
N VAL A 72 8.70 4.39 -11.25
CA VAL A 72 9.67 4.75 -10.21
C VAL A 72 10.93 3.90 -10.31
N PHE A 73 10.80 2.59 -10.56
CA PHE A 73 11.97 1.72 -10.75
C PHE A 73 12.74 2.04 -12.02
N GLU A 74 12.06 2.38 -13.11
CA GLU A 74 12.70 2.85 -14.33
C GLU A 74 13.46 4.15 -14.10
N MET A 75 12.89 5.11 -13.36
CA MET A 75 13.54 6.36 -12.98
C MET A 75 14.77 6.11 -12.10
N ILE A 76 14.67 5.23 -11.08
CA ILE A 76 15.81 4.83 -10.24
C ILE A 76 16.96 4.31 -11.09
N LYS A 77 16.67 3.42 -12.05
CA LYS A 77 17.66 2.88 -12.97
C LYS A 77 18.23 3.95 -13.90
N TYR A 78 17.38 4.81 -14.46
CA TYR A 78 17.76 5.87 -15.38
C TYR A 78 18.69 6.90 -14.72
N PHE A 79 18.39 7.30 -13.48
CA PHE A 79 19.18 8.25 -12.70
C PHE A 79 20.33 7.60 -11.92
N ASN A 80 20.49 6.26 -12.00
CA ASN A 80 21.48 5.50 -11.25
C ASN A 80 21.42 5.77 -9.73
N LEU A 81 20.21 5.74 -9.16
CA LEU A 81 19.98 5.98 -7.75
C LEU A 81 20.13 4.69 -6.93
N GLU A 82 20.64 4.83 -5.70
CA GLU A 82 20.62 3.72 -4.74
C GLU A 82 19.19 3.46 -4.25
N TYR A 83 18.81 2.18 -4.19
CA TYR A 83 17.50 1.74 -3.74
C TYR A 83 17.61 0.70 -2.63
N SER A 84 16.83 0.88 -1.56
CA SER A 84 16.66 -0.11 -0.49
C SER A 84 15.27 -0.74 -0.57
N PRO A 85 15.16 -2.08 -0.67
CA PRO A 85 13.88 -2.77 -0.82
C PRO A 85 13.03 -2.79 0.47
N ASP A 86 13.66 -2.58 1.64
CA ASP A 86 13.01 -2.75 2.95
C ASP A 86 12.37 -1.45 3.47
N THR A 87 11.33 -0.98 2.81
CA THR A 87 10.69 0.32 3.11
C THR A 87 9.46 0.24 4.01
N THR A 88 8.99 -0.97 4.36
CA THR A 88 7.73 -1.15 5.10
C THR A 88 7.96 -1.32 6.61
N CYS A 89 7.17 -0.60 7.42
CA CYS A 89 7.28 -0.60 8.88
C CYS A 89 7.16 -2.01 9.49
N LEU A 90 8.08 -2.40 10.39
CA LEU A 90 8.05 -3.68 11.11
C LEU A 90 6.77 -3.89 11.93
N ALA A 91 6.10 -2.83 12.41
CA ALA A 91 4.82 -2.97 13.11
C ALA A 91 3.74 -3.68 12.26
N THR A 92 3.82 -3.61 10.93
CA THR A 92 2.91 -4.34 10.03
C THR A 92 3.07 -5.86 10.07
N ARG A 93 4.15 -6.37 10.67
CA ARG A 93 4.38 -7.81 10.88
C ARG A 93 3.70 -8.30 12.15
N VAL A 94 3.38 -7.42 13.09
CA VAL A 94 2.60 -7.75 14.27
C VAL A 94 1.13 -7.82 13.86
N LYS A 95 0.43 -8.89 14.23
CA LYS A 95 -1.01 -9.04 13.95
C LYS A 95 -1.81 -7.85 14.48
N THR A 96 -2.74 -7.36 13.66
CA THR A 96 -3.64 -6.25 14.01
C THR A 96 -4.31 -6.49 15.36
N ASN A 97 -4.45 -5.41 16.15
CA ASN A 97 -4.95 -5.40 17.53
C ASN A 97 -4.04 -6.08 18.57
N GLN A 98 -2.84 -6.54 18.19
CA GLN A 98 -1.81 -6.94 19.15
C GLN A 98 -0.84 -5.79 19.39
N LYS A 99 -0.58 -5.49 20.66
CA LYS A 99 0.30 -4.40 21.05
C LYS A 99 1.69 -4.53 20.42
N VAL A 100 2.21 -3.44 19.88
CA VAL A 100 3.59 -3.32 19.38
C VAL A 100 4.50 -2.88 20.53
N ASP A 101 5.65 -3.55 20.66
CA ASP A 101 6.70 -3.25 21.63
C ASP A 101 8.08 -3.54 21.01
N ALA A 102 9.16 -3.07 21.65
CA ALA A 102 10.52 -3.19 21.13
C ALA A 102 10.94 -4.66 20.98
N ASP A 103 10.68 -5.50 21.99
CA ASP A 103 11.06 -6.91 21.99
C ASP A 103 10.46 -7.67 20.79
N LYS A 104 9.20 -7.42 20.45
CA LYS A 104 8.57 -8.00 19.26
C LYS A 104 9.21 -7.51 17.97
N LEU A 105 9.50 -6.21 17.87
CA LEU A 105 10.12 -5.64 16.68
C LEU A 105 11.53 -6.18 16.47
N ASP A 106 12.33 -6.28 17.53
CA ASP A 106 13.69 -6.83 17.48
C ASP A 106 13.67 -8.33 17.09
N LYS A 107 12.75 -9.09 17.68
CA LYS A 107 12.54 -10.50 17.33
C LYS A 107 12.15 -10.70 15.86
N ILE A 108 11.26 -9.85 15.34
CA ILE A 108 10.86 -9.86 13.92
C ILE A 108 12.05 -9.46 13.03
N HIS A 109 12.77 -8.40 13.39
CA HIS A 109 13.92 -7.91 12.64
C HIS A 109 14.99 -8.98 12.48
N GLU A 110 15.38 -9.64 13.57
CA GLU A 110 16.38 -10.72 13.55
C GLU A 110 15.89 -11.94 12.76
N ALA A 111 14.58 -12.23 12.80
CA ALA A 111 14.00 -13.29 12.00
C ALA A 111 14.01 -12.96 10.50
N GLU A 112 13.56 -11.76 10.08
CA GLU A 112 13.57 -11.32 8.68
C GLU A 112 15.00 -11.29 8.13
N LYS A 113 15.95 -10.73 8.89
CA LYS A 113 17.37 -10.70 8.55
C LYS A 113 17.93 -12.10 8.31
N PHE A 114 17.61 -13.04 9.19
CA PHE A 114 18.06 -14.43 9.03
C PHE A 114 17.43 -15.08 7.79
N VAL A 115 16.11 -15.01 7.63
CA VAL A 115 15.42 -15.61 6.48
C VAL A 115 15.99 -15.04 5.17
N ARG A 116 16.10 -13.71 5.07
CA ARG A 116 16.64 -13.00 3.90
C ARG A 116 18.03 -13.50 3.50
N SER A 117 18.91 -13.69 4.47
CA SER A 117 20.27 -14.21 4.21
C SER A 117 20.31 -15.66 3.66
N ASN A 118 19.20 -16.41 3.73
CA ASN A 118 19.15 -17.81 3.30
C ASN A 118 18.29 -18.06 2.06
N VAL A 119 17.28 -17.22 1.76
CA VAL A 119 16.31 -17.49 0.66
C VAL A 119 16.65 -16.82 -0.67
N LYS A 120 17.55 -15.82 -0.70
CA LYS A 120 17.94 -15.07 -1.93
C LYS A 120 16.74 -14.50 -2.72
N GLN A 121 15.70 -14.06 -2.02
CA GLN A 121 14.54 -13.38 -2.59
C GLN A 121 14.47 -11.95 -2.05
N GLU A 122 13.85 -11.06 -2.82
CA GLU A 122 13.82 -9.62 -2.51
C GLU A 122 12.82 -9.32 -1.41
N ASN A 123 11.59 -9.83 -1.53
CA ASN A 123 10.58 -9.62 -0.52
C ASN A 123 10.61 -10.77 0.48
N VAL A 124 10.96 -10.43 1.72
CA VAL A 124 10.94 -11.37 2.84
C VAL A 124 10.21 -10.72 4.00
N ARG A 125 9.19 -11.40 4.50
CA ARG A 125 8.45 -10.97 5.69
C ARG A 125 8.34 -12.10 6.69
N VAL A 126 8.49 -11.78 7.98
CA VAL A 126 8.20 -12.69 9.09
C VAL A 126 7.12 -12.08 9.95
N ARG A 127 5.90 -12.57 9.83
CA ARG A 127 4.74 -12.07 10.60
C ARG A 127 4.64 -12.79 11.94
N LEU A 128 4.35 -12.04 12.99
CA LEU A 128 4.15 -12.52 14.35
C LEU A 128 2.65 -12.57 14.67
N ASP A 129 2.17 -13.76 15.02
CA ASP A 129 0.81 -14.00 15.52
C ASP A 129 0.84 -14.97 16.71
N ASP A 130 0.50 -14.48 17.91
CA ASP A 130 0.44 -15.29 19.14
C ASP A 130 1.72 -16.11 19.36
N ASN A 131 2.88 -15.44 19.21
CA ASN A 131 4.22 -16.03 19.26
C ASN A 131 4.55 -17.07 18.18
N ASN A 132 3.74 -17.22 17.14
CA ASN A 132 4.10 -17.97 15.94
C ASN A 132 4.68 -17.06 14.86
N ALA A 133 5.55 -17.61 14.02
CA ALA A 133 6.10 -16.94 12.85
C ALA A 133 5.44 -17.46 11.58
N THR A 134 5.06 -16.55 10.68
CA THR A 134 4.71 -16.89 9.30
C THR A 134 5.70 -16.21 8.36
N ILE A 135 6.48 -17.01 7.65
CA ILE A 135 7.42 -16.56 6.61
C ILE A 135 6.64 -16.36 5.32
N SER A 136 6.75 -15.20 4.67
CA SER A 136 6.21 -14.90 3.35
C SER A 136 7.34 -14.38 2.47
N VAL A 137 7.46 -14.96 1.26
CA VAL A 137 8.52 -14.65 0.28
C VAL A 137 7.93 -14.60 -1.13
N ASP A 138 8.64 -14.02 -2.09
CA ASP A 138 8.18 -13.89 -3.49
C ASP A 138 7.75 -15.22 -4.11
N LYS A 139 8.56 -16.26 -3.90
CA LYS A 139 8.42 -17.58 -4.53
C LYS A 139 8.55 -18.67 -3.47
N PRO A 140 7.47 -18.94 -2.70
CA PRO A 140 7.54 -19.84 -1.54
C PRO A 140 7.87 -21.28 -1.93
N LEU A 141 7.46 -21.72 -3.14
CA LEU A 141 7.74 -23.07 -3.61
C LEU A 141 9.22 -23.32 -3.92
N GLU A 142 9.98 -22.28 -4.26
CA GLU A 142 11.42 -22.39 -4.54
C GLU A 142 12.26 -22.65 -3.28
N ILE A 143 11.70 -22.46 -2.08
CA ILE A 143 12.40 -22.63 -0.79
C ILE A 143 11.98 -23.89 -0.02
N LEU A 144 11.22 -24.80 -0.65
CA LEU A 144 10.76 -26.07 -0.06
C LEU A 144 11.87 -27.13 0.05
N ASP A 145 13.05 -26.75 0.50
CA ASP A 145 14.15 -27.66 0.81
C ASP A 145 14.11 -28.06 2.30
N LYS A 146 14.22 -29.36 2.57
CA LYS A 146 14.12 -29.90 3.94
C LYS A 146 15.19 -29.35 4.88
N THR A 147 16.42 -29.19 4.38
CA THR A 147 17.56 -28.71 5.18
C THR A 147 17.40 -27.24 5.51
N LEU A 148 17.02 -26.43 4.51
CA LEU A 148 16.71 -25.02 4.67
C LEU A 148 15.55 -24.81 5.65
N LEU A 149 14.42 -25.52 5.47
CA LEU A 149 13.26 -25.37 6.34
C LEU A 149 13.56 -25.76 7.79
N ALA A 150 14.35 -26.82 8.03
CA ALA A 150 14.79 -27.18 9.37
C ALA A 150 15.67 -26.07 9.98
N ARG A 151 16.62 -25.52 9.21
CA ARG A 151 17.47 -24.41 9.64
C ARG A 151 16.68 -23.13 9.98
N LEU A 152 15.71 -22.77 9.14
CA LEU A 152 14.82 -21.63 9.38
C LEU A 152 13.98 -21.86 10.65
N ARG A 153 13.37 -23.04 10.78
CA ARG A 153 12.61 -23.42 11.97
C ARG A 153 13.46 -23.29 13.24
N ASP A 154 14.62 -23.93 13.29
CA ASP A 154 15.45 -24.00 14.49
C ASP A 154 15.93 -22.61 14.90
N LYS A 155 16.33 -21.77 13.94
CA LYS A 155 16.70 -20.38 14.23
C LYS A 155 15.52 -19.58 14.76
N LEU A 156 14.36 -19.60 14.11
CA LEU A 156 13.21 -18.83 14.56
C LEU A 156 12.72 -19.33 15.92
N GLN A 157 12.72 -20.64 16.18
CA GLN A 157 12.41 -21.16 17.51
C GLN A 157 13.40 -20.70 18.59
N SER A 158 14.70 -20.58 18.26
CA SER A 158 15.70 -20.02 19.18
C SER A 158 15.48 -18.52 19.49
N LEU A 159 14.78 -17.79 18.61
CA LEU A 159 14.34 -16.41 18.85
C LEU A 159 13.03 -16.35 19.67
N GLY A 160 12.50 -17.51 20.10
CA GLY A 160 11.32 -17.64 20.93
C GLY A 160 9.99 -17.76 20.19
N PHE A 161 9.99 -18.09 18.89
CA PHE A 161 8.75 -18.44 18.19
C PHE A 161 8.30 -19.87 18.54
N ASN A 162 7.00 -20.09 18.75
CA ASN A 162 6.44 -21.40 19.10
C ASN A 162 6.41 -22.33 17.87
N LYS A 163 5.78 -21.86 16.80
CA LYS A 163 5.70 -22.55 15.50
C LYS A 163 6.16 -21.62 14.39
N VAL A 164 6.64 -22.23 13.30
CA VAL A 164 7.07 -21.54 12.09
C VAL A 164 6.26 -22.08 10.93
N PHE A 165 5.56 -21.18 10.25
CA PHE A 165 4.74 -21.45 9.07
C PHE A 165 5.40 -20.83 7.84
N LEU A 166 5.14 -21.41 6.68
CA LEU A 166 5.45 -20.83 5.38
C LEU A 166 4.15 -20.48 4.67
N ASP A 167 4.02 -19.23 4.26
CA ASP A 167 2.92 -18.73 3.46
C ASP A 167 3.12 -19.13 1.98
N VAL A 168 2.37 -20.14 1.53
CA VAL A 168 2.49 -20.68 0.17
C VAL A 168 1.79 -19.85 -0.89
N THR A 169 0.98 -18.84 -0.51
CA THR A 169 0.43 -17.87 -1.47
C THR A 169 1.50 -16.89 -1.94
N GLY A 170 2.56 -16.71 -1.14
CA GLY A 170 3.70 -15.87 -1.46
C GLY A 170 3.50 -14.40 -1.08
N TYR A 171 4.38 -13.55 -1.60
CA TYR A 171 4.25 -12.11 -1.47
C TYR A 171 3.26 -11.58 -2.53
N GLU A 172 2.09 -11.10 -2.09
CA GLU A 172 1.12 -10.49 -2.99
C GLU A 172 1.63 -9.13 -3.52
N LYS A 173 1.73 -9.01 -4.85
CA LYS A 173 1.84 -7.72 -5.53
C LYS A 173 0.44 -7.25 -5.91
N THR A 174 0.11 -6.01 -5.58
CA THR A 174 -1.12 -5.39 -6.06
C THR A 174 -0.90 -4.94 -7.49
N GLU A 175 -1.64 -5.55 -8.41
CA GLU A 175 -1.64 -5.20 -9.82
C GLU A 175 -3.05 -4.75 -10.23
N LEU A 176 -3.11 -3.83 -11.20
CA LEU A 176 -4.36 -3.38 -11.79
C LEU A 176 -4.76 -4.37 -12.88
N VAL A 177 -5.45 -5.45 -12.49
CA VAL A 177 -6.05 -6.41 -13.41
C VAL A 177 -7.55 -6.21 -13.39
N ALA A 178 -8.12 -5.81 -14.52
CA ALA A 178 -9.56 -5.71 -14.68
C ALA A 178 -10.21 -7.09 -14.54
N SER A 179 -11.29 -7.13 -13.75
CA SER A 179 -12.24 -8.24 -13.74
C SER A 179 -13.35 -7.97 -14.75
N ILE A 180 -13.97 -9.03 -15.26
CA ILE A 180 -15.11 -8.94 -16.18
C ILE A 180 -16.36 -9.39 -15.41
N ASP A 181 -17.43 -8.61 -15.50
CA ASP A 181 -18.73 -9.00 -14.91
C ASP A 181 -19.63 -9.77 -15.88
N ASP A 182 -20.81 -10.17 -15.42
CA ASP A 182 -21.77 -10.98 -16.18
C ASP A 182 -22.26 -10.28 -17.46
N ASN A 183 -22.14 -8.96 -17.56
CA ASN A 183 -22.52 -8.17 -18.74
C ASN A 183 -21.36 -8.01 -19.73
N GLY A 184 -20.16 -8.47 -19.38
CA GLY A 184 -18.94 -8.27 -20.16
C GLY A 184 -18.23 -6.95 -19.86
N ASP A 185 -18.68 -6.18 -18.87
CA ASP A 185 -18.06 -4.91 -18.51
C ASP A 185 -16.81 -5.14 -17.66
N TYR A 186 -15.82 -4.27 -17.85
CA TYR A 186 -14.59 -4.32 -17.07
C TYR A 186 -14.77 -3.55 -15.78
N TYR A 187 -14.24 -4.08 -14.68
CA TYR A 187 -14.24 -3.41 -13.40
C TYR A 187 -12.99 -3.70 -12.57
N TYR A 188 -12.66 -2.77 -11.68
CA TYR A 188 -11.72 -2.98 -10.59
C TYR A 188 -12.40 -2.70 -9.26
N GLN A 189 -12.09 -3.52 -8.26
CA GLN A 189 -12.62 -3.38 -6.91
C GLN A 189 -11.53 -2.84 -5.98
N LEU A 190 -11.64 -1.55 -5.64
CA LEU A 190 -10.77 -0.96 -4.63
C LEU A 190 -11.09 -1.56 -3.24
N PRO A 191 -10.09 -1.71 -2.36
CA PRO A 191 -10.26 -2.34 -1.05
C PRO A 191 -10.82 -1.38 0.01
N TYR A 192 -11.47 -0.29 -0.41
CA TYR A 192 -12.03 0.75 0.45
C TYR A 192 -13.23 1.43 -0.24
N THR A 193 -14.03 2.14 0.55
CA THR A 193 -15.17 2.91 0.05
C THR A 193 -14.76 4.31 -0.41
N ILE A 194 -15.52 4.85 -1.35
CA ILE A 194 -15.26 6.11 -2.04
C ILE A 194 -16.22 7.19 -1.56
N ASP A 195 -15.70 8.38 -1.26
CA ASP A 195 -16.49 9.59 -1.07
C ASP A 195 -16.80 10.18 -2.46
N LEU A 196 -17.99 9.89 -2.97
CA LEU A 196 -18.40 10.28 -4.32
C LEU A 196 -18.45 11.81 -4.50
N LEU A 197 -18.81 12.57 -3.45
CA LEU A 197 -18.91 14.02 -3.53
C LEU A 197 -17.52 14.65 -3.63
N LYS A 198 -16.60 14.28 -2.74
CA LYS A 198 -15.21 14.78 -2.81
C LYS A 198 -14.49 14.31 -4.07
N THR A 199 -14.78 13.10 -4.53
CA THR A 199 -14.25 12.57 -5.79
C THR A 199 -14.73 13.40 -6.97
N LYS A 200 -16.03 13.75 -7.02
CA LYS A 200 -16.60 14.64 -8.04
C LYS A 200 -15.93 16.02 -8.03
N GLU A 201 -15.76 16.63 -6.85
CA GLU A 201 -15.09 17.92 -6.73
C GLU A 201 -13.67 17.86 -7.29
N LYS A 202 -12.91 16.81 -6.96
CA LYS A 202 -11.54 16.66 -7.47
C LYS A 202 -11.49 16.38 -8.98
N LEU A 203 -12.46 15.65 -9.53
CA LEU A 203 -12.55 15.46 -10.99
C LEU A 203 -12.81 16.78 -11.72
N LEU A 204 -13.63 17.67 -11.14
CA LEU A 204 -13.95 19.00 -11.70
C LEU A 204 -12.78 19.98 -11.63
N ASP A 205 -11.87 19.79 -10.66
CA ASP A 205 -10.71 20.66 -10.42
C ASP A 205 -9.51 20.35 -11.33
N LYS A 206 -9.53 19.21 -12.05
CA LYS A 206 -8.43 18.82 -12.94
C LYS A 206 -8.65 19.36 -14.35
N ASP A 207 -7.88 20.38 -14.72
CA ASP A 207 -7.95 21.05 -16.03
C ASP A 207 -7.82 20.11 -17.25
N TYR A 208 -7.13 18.97 -17.10
CA TYR A 208 -6.97 18.00 -18.18
C TYR A 208 -8.17 17.04 -18.35
N LEU A 209 -9.10 17.00 -17.38
CA LEU A 209 -10.30 16.17 -17.44
C LEU A 209 -11.47 16.94 -18.06
N THR A 210 -11.69 16.79 -19.37
CA THR A 210 -12.76 17.51 -20.09
C THR A 210 -14.07 16.73 -20.22
N GLY A 211 -14.23 15.67 -19.43
CA GLY A 211 -15.35 14.73 -19.53
C GLY A 211 -16.69 15.25 -18.99
N THR A 212 -17.77 14.54 -19.30
CA THR A 212 -19.09 14.82 -18.73
C THR A 212 -19.24 14.12 -17.38
N ILE A 213 -19.54 14.89 -16.33
CA ILE A 213 -19.81 14.36 -14.99
C ILE A 213 -21.31 14.37 -14.69
N LYS A 214 -21.84 13.21 -14.27
CA LYS A 214 -23.22 13.08 -13.79
C LYS A 214 -23.23 12.36 -12.44
N MET A 215 -24.10 12.80 -11.53
CA MET A 215 -24.29 12.16 -10.23
C MET A 215 -25.74 11.68 -10.13
N TYR A 216 -25.92 10.38 -9.92
CA TYR A 216 -27.20 9.74 -9.60
C TYR A 216 -27.04 9.00 -8.27
N GLU A 217 -27.25 7.68 -8.26
CA GLU A 217 -26.80 6.80 -7.17
C GLU A 217 -25.28 6.62 -7.17
N ASN A 218 -24.66 6.64 -8.35
CA ASN A 218 -23.21 6.54 -8.54
C ASN A 218 -22.68 7.77 -9.29
N LEU A 219 -21.36 7.96 -9.25
CA LEU A 219 -20.68 9.01 -9.99
C LEU A 219 -20.29 8.51 -11.38
N HIS A 220 -20.72 9.20 -12.41
CA HIS A 220 -20.40 8.89 -13.80
C HIS A 220 -19.45 9.95 -14.35
N TYR A 221 -18.34 9.51 -14.91
CA TYR A 221 -17.39 10.34 -15.66
C TYR A 221 -17.18 9.69 -17.03
N ASN A 222 -17.69 10.32 -18.09
CA ASN A 222 -17.75 9.72 -19.43
C ASN A 222 -18.43 8.33 -19.40
N ASP A 223 -17.72 7.28 -19.80
CA ASP A 223 -18.11 5.87 -19.76
C ASP A 223 -17.74 5.15 -18.46
N ILE A 224 -17.07 5.83 -17.52
CA ILE A 224 -16.66 5.29 -16.22
C ILE A 224 -17.76 5.51 -15.18
N VAL A 225 -18.07 4.45 -14.43
CA VAL A 225 -18.98 4.46 -13.29
C VAL A 225 -18.19 4.18 -12.01
N ILE A 226 -18.25 5.11 -11.07
CA ILE A 226 -17.57 5.05 -9.77
C ILE A 226 -18.63 4.82 -8.69
N HIS A 227 -18.53 3.68 -8.03
CA HIS A 227 -19.45 3.26 -6.98
C HIS A 227 -18.88 3.55 -5.59
N GLU A 228 -19.76 3.88 -4.64
CA GLU A 228 -19.37 4.14 -3.26
C GLU A 228 -18.63 2.96 -2.60
N ASN A 229 -18.99 1.73 -2.98
CA ASN A 229 -18.39 0.50 -2.44
C ASN A 229 -16.96 0.23 -2.94
N GLY A 230 -16.37 1.12 -3.74
CA GLY A 230 -15.02 0.96 -4.28
C GLY A 230 -14.96 0.31 -5.67
N ARG A 231 -16.09 -0.13 -6.23
CA ARG A 231 -16.15 -0.62 -7.61
C ARG A 231 -16.01 0.55 -8.57
N ILE A 232 -15.12 0.41 -9.55
CA ILE A 232 -15.03 1.31 -10.70
C ILE A 232 -15.17 0.44 -11.94
N SER A 233 -16.15 0.75 -12.79
CA SER A 233 -16.46 -0.05 -13.98
C SER A 233 -16.64 0.82 -15.21
N MET A 234 -16.38 0.24 -16.38
CA MET A 234 -16.63 0.84 -17.69
C MET A 234 -16.83 -0.28 -18.72
N ASN A 235 -17.32 0.06 -19.92
CA ASN A 235 -17.42 -0.92 -21.01
C ASN A 235 -16.05 -1.55 -21.28
N ALA A 236 -16.02 -2.82 -21.68
CA ALA A 236 -14.77 -3.48 -22.07
C ALA A 236 -14.05 -2.70 -23.18
N SER A 237 -12.79 -2.37 -22.93
CA SER A 237 -11.95 -1.63 -23.86
C SER A 237 -10.47 -1.91 -23.58
N ASP A 238 -9.64 -1.79 -24.62
CA ASP A 238 -8.19 -1.94 -24.50
C ASP A 238 -7.55 -0.80 -23.68
N ASP A 239 -8.24 0.35 -23.57
CA ASP A 239 -7.81 1.55 -22.84
C ASP A 239 -8.26 1.60 -21.37
N PHE A 240 -8.85 0.51 -20.84
CA PHE A 240 -9.38 0.46 -19.46
C PHE A 240 -8.36 0.92 -18.42
N VAL A 241 -7.13 0.41 -18.51
CA VAL A 241 -6.06 0.69 -17.54
C VAL A 241 -5.66 2.18 -17.59
N GLU A 242 -5.56 2.75 -18.78
CA GLU A 242 -5.22 4.15 -18.99
C GLU A 242 -6.30 5.07 -18.42
N LYS A 243 -7.57 4.85 -18.80
CA LYS A 243 -8.73 5.57 -18.25
C LYS A 243 -8.84 5.44 -16.74
N PHE A 244 -8.56 4.25 -16.20
CA PHE A 244 -8.60 4.01 -14.77
C PHE A 244 -7.54 4.86 -14.05
N TYR A 245 -6.29 4.86 -14.53
CA TYR A 245 -5.23 5.68 -13.93
C TYR A 245 -5.49 7.18 -14.06
N GLU A 246 -6.09 7.62 -15.16
CA GLU A 246 -6.47 9.02 -15.39
C GLU A 246 -7.35 9.57 -14.25
N ILE A 247 -8.29 8.76 -13.76
CA ILE A 247 -9.20 9.14 -12.67
C ILE A 247 -8.73 8.70 -11.28
N LEU A 248 -7.79 7.74 -11.17
CA LEU A 248 -7.43 7.13 -9.88
C LEU A 248 -6.91 8.17 -8.88
N GLY A 249 -6.12 9.14 -9.36
CA GLY A 249 -5.60 10.24 -8.55
C GLY A 249 -6.70 11.15 -8.00
N CYS A 250 -7.88 11.14 -8.60
CA CYS A 250 -9.05 11.91 -8.19
C CYS A 250 -9.92 11.18 -7.16
N ILE A 251 -9.79 9.87 -7.03
CA ILE A 251 -10.59 9.05 -6.10
C ILE A 251 -10.29 9.43 -4.65
N LYS A 252 -11.35 9.84 -3.94
CA LYS A 252 -11.29 10.15 -2.50
C LYS A 252 -11.91 9.03 -1.70
N ARG A 253 -11.19 8.54 -0.70
CA ARG A 253 -11.68 7.49 0.19
C ARG A 253 -12.61 8.10 1.25
N LYS A 254 -13.64 7.37 1.68
CA LYS A 254 -14.34 7.76 2.92
C LYS A 254 -13.38 7.60 4.11
N ASN A 255 -13.51 8.49 5.09
CA ASN A 255 -12.69 8.44 6.30
C ASN A 255 -12.92 7.12 7.06
N ILE A 256 -11.87 6.68 7.79
CA ILE A 256 -11.84 5.47 8.61
C ILE A 256 -12.65 5.67 9.89
#